data_AF-A0A0U1D3G9-F1
#
_entry.id   AF-A0A0U1D3G9-F1
#
_cell.length_a   1.000
_cell.length_b   1.000
_cell.length_c   1.000
_cell.angle_alpha   90.00
_cell.angle_beta   90.00
_cell.angle_gamma   90.00
#
_symmetry.space_group_name_H-M   'P 1'
#
loop_
_entity.id
_entity.type
_entity.pdbx_description
1 polymer ?
#
loop_
_entity_poly.entity_id
_entity_poly.type
_entity_poly.pdbx_seq_one_letter_code
_entity_poly.pdbx_strand_id
1 'polypeptide(L)'
;MDSPLKRVAAMTAAVTLVALATNVPAAQAITPPQVDPGLVPPDGPPRSDQPMRRANSCSTPITVRNPDVAQLAPGFNLLNISKAWQYSTGNGVPVAVIDTGISPNPRLPAVPGGDYIMGEDGLSDCDAHGTIVGSIIAAAPQGVLPMPRPMPSTPAFPPPAGPPPAIGAPPPPVEVPPPVAVRPAERGHRGFVLGLRIRRLQRAGGSADRGRTRGAPATAGSARRGGRGRPERDHHLNPPVVQGL
;
A
#
# COMPACT_ATOMS: atom_id res chain seq x y z
N MET A 1 -6.92 3.76 75.44
CA MET A 1 -8.01 4.76 75.36
C MET A 1 -7.67 5.71 74.22
N ASP A 2 -8.21 5.46 73.03
CA ASP A 2 -7.98 6.37 71.90
C ASP A 2 -8.71 7.69 72.17
N SER A 3 -7.95 8.78 72.29
CA SER A 3 -8.50 10.10 72.54
C SER A 3 -9.52 10.47 71.44
N PRO A 4 -10.67 11.07 71.80
CA PRO A 4 -11.69 11.50 70.84
C PRO A 4 -11.11 12.41 69.73
N LEU A 5 -10.05 13.16 70.00
CA LEU A 5 -9.34 13.97 68.99
C LEU A 5 -8.74 13.13 67.86
N LYS A 6 -8.18 11.95 68.16
CA LYS A 6 -7.57 11.07 67.14
C LYS A 6 -8.62 10.50 66.20
N ARG A 7 -9.81 10.18 66.74
CA ARG A 7 -10.94 9.66 65.94
C ARG A 7 -11.51 10.74 65.03
N VAL A 8 -11.67 11.96 65.53
CA VAL A 8 -12.14 13.10 64.73
C VAL A 8 -11.16 13.41 63.60
N ALA A 9 -9.86 13.48 63.89
CA ALA A 9 -8.82 13.74 62.88
C ALA A 9 -8.75 12.65 61.80
N ALA A 10 -8.89 11.38 62.18
CA ALA A 10 -8.94 10.27 61.23
C ALA A 10 -10.19 10.34 60.34
N MET A 11 -11.35 10.71 60.91
CA MET A 11 -12.57 10.89 60.12
C MET A 11 -12.46 12.07 59.15
N THR A 12 -11.96 13.23 59.58
CA THR A 12 -11.77 14.36 58.67
C THR A 12 -10.76 14.05 57.58
N ALA A 13 -9.65 13.37 57.89
CA ALA A 13 -8.67 12.94 56.88
C ALA A 13 -9.26 11.93 55.88
N ALA A 14 -10.09 11.00 56.34
CA ALA A 14 -10.77 10.05 55.45
C ALA A 14 -11.78 10.75 54.55
N VAL A 15 -12.59 11.67 55.09
CA VAL A 15 -13.58 12.44 54.31
C VAL A 15 -12.90 13.34 53.28
N THR A 16 -11.82 14.02 53.64
CA THR A 16 -11.09 14.86 52.67
C THR A 16 -10.43 14.03 51.58
N LEU A 17 -9.84 12.87 51.92
CA LEU A 17 -9.24 11.98 50.92
C LEU A 17 -10.30 11.44 49.94
N VAL A 18 -11.48 11.07 50.43
CA VAL A 18 -12.60 10.64 49.57
C VAL A 18 -13.09 11.79 48.68
N ALA A 19 -13.24 12.99 49.22
CA ALA A 19 -13.66 14.17 48.44
C ALA A 19 -12.65 14.58 47.35
N LEU A 20 -11.36 14.35 47.60
CA LEU A 20 -10.29 14.57 46.60
C LEU A 20 -10.30 13.49 45.51
N ALA A 21 -10.71 12.26 45.84
CA ALA A 21 -10.74 11.13 44.92
C ALA A 21 -11.98 11.08 44.00
N THR A 22 -13.05 11.83 44.29
CA THR A 22 -14.28 11.87 43.46
C THR A 22 -14.19 12.81 42.25
N ASN A 23 -13.11 13.61 42.13
CA ASN A 23 -12.80 14.40 40.93
C ASN A 23 -12.14 13.53 39.84
N VAL A 24 -12.76 12.40 39.51
CA VAL A 24 -12.34 11.60 38.35
C VAL A 24 -12.78 12.36 37.10
N PRO A 25 -11.87 12.80 36.22
CA PRO A 25 -12.29 13.36 34.94
C PRO A 25 -13.11 12.29 34.22
N ALA A 26 -14.38 12.57 33.95
CA ALA A 26 -15.20 11.71 33.12
C ALA A 26 -14.44 11.48 31.81
N ALA A 27 -14.13 10.22 31.49
CA ALA A 27 -13.48 9.88 30.24
C ALA A 27 -14.40 10.30 29.10
N GLN A 28 -14.12 11.45 28.51
CA GLN A 28 -14.83 11.95 27.33
C GLN A 28 -14.36 11.09 26.16
N ALA A 29 -15.17 10.11 25.78
CA ALA A 29 -14.90 9.33 24.58
C ALA A 29 -14.98 10.25 23.35
N ILE A 30 -14.07 10.05 22.38
CA ILE A 30 -14.21 10.66 21.06
C ILE A 30 -15.52 10.13 20.47
N THR A 31 -16.43 11.03 20.11
CA THR A 31 -17.71 10.65 19.52
C THR A 31 -17.48 9.93 18.19
N PRO A 32 -18.25 8.87 17.88
CA PRO A 32 -18.18 8.23 16.56
C PRO A 32 -18.44 9.25 15.45
N PRO A 33 -17.67 9.21 14.34
CA PRO A 33 -17.87 10.13 13.22
C PRO A 33 -19.29 9.95 12.64
N GLN A 34 -19.96 11.06 12.38
CA GLN A 34 -21.26 11.07 11.71
C GLN A 34 -21.06 11.25 10.21
N VAL A 35 -21.80 10.49 9.41
CA VAL A 35 -21.82 10.64 7.94
C VAL A 35 -22.86 11.69 7.57
N ASP A 36 -22.46 12.72 6.85
CA ASP A 36 -23.38 13.70 6.25
C ASP A 36 -23.61 13.34 4.77
N PRO A 37 -24.81 12.86 4.39
CA PRO A 37 -25.11 12.52 3.00
C PRO A 37 -25.08 13.72 2.04
N GLY A 38 -25.16 14.95 2.55
CA GLY A 38 -25.06 16.17 1.74
C GLY A 38 -23.63 16.54 1.33
N LEU A 39 -22.61 15.88 1.91
CA LEU A 39 -21.19 16.17 1.68
C LEU A 39 -20.47 15.10 0.84
N VAL A 40 -21.20 14.32 0.04
CA VAL A 40 -20.59 13.38 -0.91
C VAL A 40 -19.74 14.17 -1.92
N PRO A 41 -18.43 13.88 -2.07
CA PRO A 41 -17.59 14.55 -3.04
C PRO A 41 -18.12 14.36 -4.48
N PRO A 42 -17.92 15.34 -5.37
CA PRO A 42 -18.35 15.20 -6.77
C PRO A 42 -17.58 14.07 -7.47
N ASP A 43 -18.27 13.35 -8.35
CA ASP A 43 -17.68 12.34 -9.24
C ASP A 43 -16.99 13.04 -10.42
N GLY A 44 -15.79 13.57 -10.16
CA GLY A 44 -14.94 14.22 -11.15
C GLY A 44 -13.88 13.27 -11.71
N PRO A 45 -13.16 13.67 -12.78
CA PRO A 45 -12.05 12.88 -13.30
C PRO A 45 -11.03 12.53 -12.20
N PRO A 46 -10.56 11.26 -12.12
CA PRO A 46 -9.58 10.84 -11.12
C PRO A 46 -8.32 11.69 -11.20
N ARG A 47 -8.01 12.39 -10.12
CA ARG A 47 -6.83 13.23 -10.02
C ARG A 47 -6.54 13.58 -8.56
N SER A 48 -5.30 13.96 -8.30
CA SER A 48 -4.91 14.52 -7.01
C SER A 48 -5.51 15.92 -6.78
N ASP A 49 -5.74 16.25 -5.52
CA ASP A 49 -6.16 17.58 -5.06
C ASP A 49 -5.05 18.62 -5.22
N GLN A 50 -3.79 18.17 -5.16
CA GLN A 50 -2.58 18.96 -5.29
C GLN A 50 -1.61 18.31 -6.28
N PRO A 51 -0.78 19.08 -7.01
CA PRO A 51 0.24 18.50 -7.89
C PRO A 51 1.19 17.57 -7.13
N MET A 52 1.36 16.35 -7.66
CA MET A 52 2.21 15.30 -7.10
C MET A 52 3.44 15.08 -7.98
N ARG A 53 4.53 14.58 -7.38
CA ARG A 53 5.72 14.16 -8.12
C ARG A 53 6.24 12.83 -7.58
N ARG A 54 6.83 12.01 -8.45
CA ARG A 54 7.49 10.77 -8.05
C ARG A 54 8.76 11.08 -7.26
N ALA A 55 8.86 10.53 -6.04
CA ALA A 55 10.02 10.77 -5.17
C ALA A 55 11.11 9.70 -5.31
N ASN A 56 10.72 8.47 -5.63
CA ASN A 56 11.60 7.30 -5.69
C ASN A 56 11.43 6.56 -7.02
N SER A 57 12.38 5.71 -7.38
CA SER A 57 12.21 4.73 -8.46
C SER A 57 11.12 3.71 -8.12
N CYS A 58 10.55 3.09 -9.15
CA CYS A 58 9.51 2.07 -8.92
C CYS A 58 10.09 0.82 -8.25
N SER A 59 9.30 0.24 -7.36
CA SER A 59 9.59 -1.02 -6.68
C SER A 59 9.20 -2.20 -7.56
N THR A 60 9.96 -3.28 -7.45
CA THR A 60 9.65 -4.56 -8.10
C THR A 60 9.45 -5.63 -7.04
N PRO A 61 8.41 -6.49 -7.16
CA PRO A 61 8.25 -7.58 -6.22
C PRO A 61 9.40 -8.58 -6.37
N ILE A 62 9.86 -9.15 -5.25
CA ILE A 62 10.86 -10.21 -5.23
C ILE A 62 10.27 -11.45 -4.59
N THR A 63 10.79 -12.62 -4.96
CA THR A 63 10.50 -13.86 -4.25
C THR A 63 11.50 -14.08 -3.13
N VAL A 64 11.12 -14.87 -2.13
CA VAL A 64 12.10 -15.48 -1.22
C VAL A 64 13.07 -16.36 -2.00
N ARG A 65 14.23 -16.69 -1.42
CA ARG A 65 15.32 -17.41 -2.11
C ARG A 65 14.90 -18.75 -2.74
N ASN A 66 14.06 -19.51 -2.05
CA ASN A 66 13.57 -20.81 -2.53
C ASN A 66 12.06 -20.93 -2.23
N PRO A 67 11.20 -20.33 -3.05
CA PRO A 67 9.77 -20.37 -2.83
C PRO A 67 9.21 -21.71 -3.33
N ASP A 68 8.49 -22.43 -2.47
CA ASP A 68 7.66 -23.54 -2.94
C ASP A 68 6.31 -23.00 -3.42
N VAL A 69 6.23 -22.68 -4.72
CA VAL A 69 5.02 -22.15 -5.37
C VAL A 69 4.04 -23.25 -5.80
N ALA A 70 4.37 -24.51 -5.56
CA ALA A 70 3.46 -25.64 -5.74
C ALA A 70 2.56 -25.84 -4.51
N GLN A 71 2.94 -25.30 -3.35
CA GLN A 71 2.10 -25.34 -2.17
C GLN A 71 1.05 -24.22 -2.17
N LEU A 72 -0.11 -24.55 -1.59
CA LEU A 72 -1.16 -23.57 -1.34
C LEU A 72 -0.65 -22.57 -0.30
N ALA A 73 -0.86 -21.27 -0.55
CA ALA A 73 -0.49 -20.23 0.41
C ALA A 73 -1.16 -20.49 1.78
N PRO A 74 -0.46 -20.30 2.91
CA PRO A 74 -1.02 -20.61 4.24
C PRO A 74 -2.36 -19.93 4.53
N GLY A 75 -2.57 -18.69 4.07
CA GLY A 75 -3.85 -17.99 4.21
C GLY A 75 -5.00 -18.65 3.42
N PHE A 76 -4.70 -19.20 2.24
CA PHE A 76 -5.69 -19.93 1.44
C PHE A 76 -6.07 -21.26 2.09
N ASN A 77 -5.11 -21.91 2.76
CA ASN A 77 -5.36 -23.12 3.53
C ASN A 77 -6.19 -22.83 4.79
N LEU A 78 -5.83 -21.78 5.55
CA LEU A 78 -6.54 -21.36 6.76
C LEU A 78 -8.02 -21.05 6.48
N LEU A 79 -8.31 -20.38 5.36
CA LEU A 79 -9.67 -20.04 4.94
C LEU A 79 -10.39 -21.18 4.20
N ASN A 80 -9.71 -22.32 3.99
CA ASN A 80 -10.21 -23.44 3.21
C ASN A 80 -10.81 -23.01 1.85
N ILE A 81 -10.04 -22.22 1.09
CA ILE A 81 -10.51 -21.61 -0.16
C ILE A 81 -10.97 -22.67 -1.18
N SER A 82 -10.31 -23.83 -1.16
CA SER A 82 -10.66 -25.01 -1.94
C SER A 82 -12.10 -25.45 -1.74
N LYS A 83 -12.59 -25.43 -0.50
CA LYS A 83 -13.99 -25.74 -0.18
C LYS A 83 -14.91 -24.58 -0.58
N ALA A 84 -14.49 -23.33 -0.36
CA ALA A 84 -15.26 -22.14 -0.73
C ALA A 84 -15.55 -22.08 -2.26
N TRP A 85 -14.57 -22.43 -3.09
CA TRP A 85 -14.71 -22.50 -4.54
C TRP A 85 -15.67 -23.57 -5.05
N GLN A 86 -16.10 -24.50 -4.18
CA GLN A 86 -17.22 -25.38 -4.51
C GLN A 86 -18.55 -24.63 -4.50
N TYR A 87 -18.67 -23.47 -3.88
CA TYR A 87 -19.90 -22.69 -3.85
C TYR A 87 -19.87 -21.51 -4.82
N SER A 88 -18.76 -20.77 -4.87
CA SER A 88 -18.62 -19.62 -5.77
C SER A 88 -17.15 -19.32 -6.08
N THR A 89 -16.92 -18.79 -7.27
CA THR A 89 -15.62 -18.30 -7.74
C THR A 89 -15.65 -16.78 -8.01
N GLY A 90 -16.75 -16.10 -7.67
CA GLY A 90 -16.91 -14.66 -7.90
C GLY A 90 -17.17 -14.28 -9.36
N ASN A 91 -17.55 -15.22 -10.23
CA ASN A 91 -17.76 -14.94 -11.65
C ASN A 91 -18.78 -13.82 -11.88
N GLY A 92 -18.36 -12.78 -12.60
CA GLY A 92 -19.18 -11.61 -12.90
C GLY A 92 -19.39 -10.65 -11.74
N VAL A 93 -18.69 -10.80 -10.62
CA VAL A 93 -18.67 -9.78 -9.55
C VAL A 93 -17.49 -8.84 -9.81
N PRO A 94 -17.72 -7.56 -10.15
CA PRO A 94 -16.64 -6.60 -10.29
C PRO A 94 -16.10 -6.19 -8.92
N VAL A 95 -14.78 -6.08 -8.78
CA VAL A 95 -14.13 -5.62 -7.54
C VAL A 95 -13.26 -4.41 -7.84
N ALA A 96 -13.49 -3.31 -7.14
CA ALA A 96 -12.61 -2.14 -7.18
C ALA A 96 -11.47 -2.27 -6.15
N VAL A 97 -10.24 -2.11 -6.61
CA VAL A 97 -9.02 -2.14 -5.79
C VAL A 97 -8.48 -0.74 -5.73
N ILE A 98 -8.65 -0.11 -4.55
CA ILE A 98 -8.14 1.21 -4.22
C ILE A 98 -6.77 1.04 -3.56
N ASP A 99 -5.70 1.07 -4.36
CA ASP A 99 -4.35 0.69 -3.93
C ASP A 99 -3.29 1.47 -4.73
N THR A 100 -2.08 0.97 -4.99
CA THR A 100 -1.00 1.69 -5.68
C THR A 100 -1.06 1.62 -7.21
N GLY A 101 -2.20 1.15 -7.74
CA GLY A 101 -2.39 0.76 -9.13
C GLY A 101 -2.20 -0.75 -9.32
N ILE A 102 -2.54 -1.26 -10.51
CA ILE A 102 -2.36 -2.67 -10.85
C ILE A 102 -1.55 -2.75 -12.13
N SER A 103 -0.47 -3.54 -12.14
CA SER A 103 0.22 -3.93 -13.38
C SER A 103 -0.44 -5.19 -13.95
N PRO A 104 -1.28 -5.07 -15.01
CA PRO A 104 -2.06 -6.21 -15.49
C PRO A 104 -1.17 -7.26 -16.12
N ASN A 105 -1.58 -8.52 -16.02
CA ASN A 105 -0.88 -9.66 -16.60
C ASN A 105 -1.89 -10.75 -16.98
N PRO A 106 -1.48 -11.81 -17.72
CA PRO A 106 -2.43 -12.85 -18.15
C PRO A 106 -3.18 -13.54 -17.01
N ARG A 107 -2.65 -13.54 -15.78
CA ARG A 107 -3.33 -14.06 -14.61
C ARG A 107 -4.16 -13.02 -13.89
N LEU A 108 -3.85 -11.74 -14.01
CA LEU A 108 -4.60 -10.65 -13.42
C LEU A 108 -5.01 -9.62 -14.49
N PRO A 109 -6.07 -9.91 -15.27
CA PRO A 109 -6.67 -8.91 -16.14
C PRO A 109 -7.31 -7.80 -15.31
N ALA A 110 -7.12 -6.55 -15.70
CA ALA A 110 -7.67 -5.40 -14.98
C ALA A 110 -8.27 -4.36 -15.92
N VAL A 111 -9.33 -3.69 -15.46
CA VAL A 111 -9.98 -2.59 -16.15
C VAL A 111 -9.48 -1.27 -15.55
N PRO A 112 -9.25 -0.22 -16.37
CA PRO A 112 -8.89 1.11 -15.87
C PRO A 112 -9.90 1.65 -14.85
N GLY A 113 -9.43 2.00 -13.65
CA GLY A 113 -10.23 2.63 -12.60
C GLY A 113 -9.89 4.09 -12.34
N GLY A 114 -8.75 4.56 -12.86
CA GLY A 114 -8.23 5.90 -12.66
C GLY A 114 -7.09 5.98 -11.66
N ASP A 115 -6.40 7.12 -11.69
CA ASP A 115 -5.29 7.42 -10.79
C ASP A 115 -5.49 8.76 -10.08
N TYR A 116 -5.70 8.71 -8.77
CA TYR A 116 -5.82 9.90 -7.91
C TYR A 116 -4.46 10.52 -7.55
N ILE A 117 -3.39 10.12 -8.25
CA ILE A 117 -2.03 10.61 -8.06
C ILE A 117 -1.55 11.39 -9.26
N MET A 118 -1.33 10.72 -10.39
CA MET A 118 -0.83 11.35 -11.62
C MET A 118 -1.93 11.67 -12.63
N GLY A 119 -3.20 11.31 -12.37
CA GLY A 119 -4.31 11.50 -13.31
C GLY A 119 -4.28 10.54 -14.50
N GLU A 120 -3.59 9.40 -14.35
CA GLU A 120 -3.53 8.28 -15.29
C GLU A 120 -4.74 7.32 -15.13
N ASP A 121 -4.63 6.11 -15.70
CA ASP A 121 -5.71 5.13 -15.84
C ASP A 121 -5.79 4.10 -14.70
N GLY A 122 -4.83 4.11 -13.77
CA GLY A 122 -4.74 3.18 -12.63
C GLY A 122 -4.09 1.82 -12.96
N LEU A 123 -3.65 1.61 -14.21
CA LEU A 123 -3.01 0.37 -14.68
C LEU A 123 -1.48 0.38 -14.58
N SER A 124 -0.93 1.30 -13.77
CA SER A 124 0.49 1.35 -13.44
C SER A 124 0.69 1.21 -11.94
N ASP A 125 1.44 0.18 -11.53
CA ASP A 125 1.80 -0.05 -10.13
C ASP A 125 3.30 0.18 -9.92
N CYS A 126 3.66 1.35 -9.40
CA CYS A 126 5.05 1.71 -9.13
C CYS A 126 5.55 1.20 -7.77
N ASP A 127 4.68 0.56 -6.99
CA ASP A 127 4.95 0.19 -5.60
C ASP A 127 4.84 -1.32 -5.35
N ALA A 128 4.49 -2.07 -6.40
CA ALA A 128 4.25 -3.52 -6.41
C ALA A 128 3.13 -4.01 -5.47
N HIS A 129 2.47 -3.11 -4.74
CA HIS A 129 1.51 -3.47 -3.70
C HIS A 129 0.14 -3.78 -4.27
N GLY A 130 -0.43 -2.88 -5.07
CA GLY A 130 -1.77 -3.06 -5.64
C GLY A 130 -1.85 -4.24 -6.60
N THR A 131 -0.77 -4.57 -7.32
CA THR A 131 -0.69 -5.80 -8.13
C THR A 131 -0.76 -7.05 -7.26
N ILE A 132 -0.07 -7.07 -6.11
CA ILE A 132 -0.13 -8.19 -5.16
C ILE A 132 -1.52 -8.30 -4.55
N VAL A 133 -2.10 -7.20 -4.08
CA VAL A 133 -3.47 -7.16 -3.51
C VAL A 133 -4.49 -7.64 -4.54
N GLY A 134 -4.46 -7.10 -5.77
CA GLY A 134 -5.31 -7.55 -6.86
C GLY A 134 -5.14 -9.04 -7.17
N SER A 135 -3.91 -9.56 -7.07
CA SER A 135 -3.65 -10.98 -7.32
C SER A 135 -4.26 -11.90 -6.25
N ILE A 136 -4.28 -11.47 -4.98
CA ILE A 136 -4.93 -12.23 -3.90
C ILE A 136 -6.45 -12.30 -4.14
N ILE A 137 -7.03 -11.22 -4.65
CA ILE A 137 -8.48 -11.10 -4.86
C ILE A 137 -8.94 -11.93 -6.07
N ALA A 138 -8.27 -11.81 -7.22
CA ALA A 138 -8.84 -12.29 -8.48
C ALA A 138 -7.84 -12.91 -9.46
N ALA A 139 -6.57 -13.15 -9.07
CA ALA A 139 -5.65 -13.79 -10.02
C ALA A 139 -6.13 -15.18 -10.41
N ALA A 140 -6.03 -15.48 -11.71
CA ALA A 140 -6.28 -16.81 -12.22
C ALA A 140 -5.34 -17.83 -11.56
N PRO A 141 -5.86 -19.01 -11.20
CA PRO A 141 -5.06 -20.06 -10.59
C PRO A 141 -3.98 -20.59 -11.54
N GLN A 142 -2.86 -21.05 -10.99
CA GLN A 142 -1.67 -21.51 -11.73
C GLN A 142 -1.55 -23.04 -11.86
N GLY A 143 -2.64 -23.78 -11.67
CA GLY A 143 -2.63 -25.25 -11.78
C GLY A 143 -2.36 -25.99 -10.46
N VAL A 144 -2.18 -25.29 -9.34
CA VAL A 144 -2.07 -25.93 -8.01
C VAL A 144 -3.44 -26.45 -7.58
N LEU A 145 -3.53 -27.76 -7.33
CA LEU A 145 -4.77 -28.44 -6.98
C LEU A 145 -5.18 -28.18 -5.51
N PRO A 146 -6.49 -28.12 -5.22
CA PRO A 146 -7.60 -28.22 -6.17
C PRO A 146 -7.86 -26.89 -6.88
N MET A 147 -8.03 -26.97 -8.21
CA MET A 147 -8.42 -25.82 -9.01
C MET A 147 -9.87 -25.44 -8.71
N PRO A 148 -10.22 -24.14 -8.75
CA PRO A 148 -11.62 -23.72 -8.71
C PRO A 148 -12.41 -24.43 -9.81
N ARG A 149 -13.68 -24.74 -9.56
CA ARG A 149 -14.57 -25.23 -10.63
C ARG A 149 -14.60 -24.21 -11.78
N PRO A 150 -14.74 -24.66 -13.04
CA PRO A 150 -14.97 -23.75 -14.15
C PRO A 150 -16.11 -22.78 -13.79
N MET A 151 -15.88 -21.51 -14.05
CA MET A 151 -16.86 -20.48 -13.74
C MET A 151 -18.14 -20.71 -14.55
N PRO A 152 -19.33 -20.37 -14.01
CA PRO A 152 -20.56 -20.35 -14.81
C PRO A 152 -20.36 -19.55 -16.09
N SER A 153 -20.98 -19.96 -17.20
CA SER A 153 -20.87 -19.23 -18.47
C SER A 153 -21.49 -17.84 -18.40
N THR A 154 -22.49 -17.64 -17.53
CA THR A 154 -23.17 -16.37 -17.32
C THR A 154 -22.55 -15.61 -16.14
N PRO A 155 -22.09 -14.36 -16.33
CA PRO A 155 -21.65 -13.47 -15.25
C PRO A 155 -22.80 -13.12 -14.28
N ALA A 156 -22.51 -12.98 -12.99
CA ALA A 156 -23.48 -12.52 -11.99
C ALA A 156 -23.96 -11.07 -12.23
N PHE A 157 -23.07 -10.19 -12.70
CA PHE A 157 -23.36 -8.81 -13.07
C PHE A 157 -22.74 -8.48 -14.43
N PRO A 158 -23.27 -7.47 -15.14
CA PRO A 158 -22.60 -6.96 -16.33
C PRO A 158 -21.18 -6.49 -16.01
N PRO A 159 -20.23 -6.58 -16.96
CA PRO A 159 -18.89 -6.08 -16.76
C PRO A 159 -18.91 -4.57 -16.48
N PRO A 160 -17.93 -4.03 -15.72
CA PRO A 160 -17.79 -2.59 -15.53
C PRO A 160 -17.79 -1.84 -16.86
N ALA A 161 -18.39 -0.65 -16.86
CA ALA A 161 -18.27 0.27 -17.99
C ALA A 161 -16.79 0.66 -18.18
N GLY A 162 -16.33 0.69 -19.42
CA GLY A 162 -14.97 1.11 -19.75
C GLY A 162 -14.32 0.27 -20.86
N PRO A 163 -13.04 0.53 -21.14
CA PRO A 163 -12.24 -0.26 -22.07
C PRO A 163 -12.21 -1.74 -21.67
N PRO A 164 -11.94 -2.65 -22.62
CA PRO A 164 -11.75 -4.05 -22.28
C PRO A 164 -10.59 -4.21 -21.30
N PRO A 165 -10.62 -5.25 -20.44
CA PRO A 165 -9.57 -5.54 -19.49
C PRO A 165 -8.21 -5.67 -20.18
N ALA A 166 -7.21 -4.96 -19.65
CA ALA A 166 -5.83 -5.12 -20.03
C ALA A 166 -5.26 -6.38 -19.41
N ILE A 167 -4.41 -7.09 -20.16
CA ILE A 167 -3.70 -8.31 -19.74
C ILE A 167 -2.17 -8.12 -19.76
N GLY A 168 -1.73 -6.88 -19.93
CA GLY A 168 -0.33 -6.47 -19.88
C GLY A 168 -0.22 -5.08 -19.27
N ALA A 169 0.95 -4.79 -18.71
CA ALA A 169 1.28 -3.46 -18.23
C ALA A 169 1.31 -2.49 -19.43
N PRO A 170 0.61 -1.34 -19.36
CA PRO A 170 0.98 -0.22 -20.20
C PRO A 170 2.47 0.07 -19.97
N PRO A 171 3.24 0.46 -21.01
CA PRO A 171 4.60 0.91 -20.78
C PRO A 171 4.56 2.03 -19.72
N PRO A 172 5.54 2.11 -18.79
CA PRO A 172 5.61 3.24 -17.89
C PRO A 172 5.57 4.52 -18.73
N PRO A 173 4.94 5.61 -18.27
CA PRO A 173 4.99 6.88 -18.99
C PRO A 173 6.46 7.23 -19.25
N VAL A 174 6.91 7.07 -20.50
CA VAL A 174 8.27 7.45 -20.94
C VAL A 174 8.15 8.76 -21.69
N GLU A 175 9.02 9.71 -21.36
CA GLU A 175 9.30 10.94 -22.11
C GLU A 175 9.87 10.67 -23.54
N VAL A 176 9.69 9.49 -24.15
CA VAL A 176 10.38 9.06 -25.38
C VAL A 176 9.43 8.27 -26.29
N PRO A 177 9.44 8.50 -27.64
CA PRO A 177 8.36 8.10 -28.56
C PRO A 177 8.34 6.59 -28.91
N PRO A 178 7.23 6.08 -29.48
CA PRO A 178 6.87 4.67 -29.42
C PRO A 178 7.43 3.83 -30.60
N PRO A 179 7.56 2.50 -30.42
CA PRO A 179 7.39 1.56 -31.51
C PRO A 179 6.22 0.57 -31.31
N VAL A 180 5.43 0.50 -32.39
CA VAL A 180 4.57 -0.56 -32.97
C VAL A 180 3.81 -1.56 -32.07
N ALA A 181 2.50 -1.60 -32.30
CA ALA A 181 1.51 -2.47 -31.68
C ALA A 181 1.65 -3.98 -32.02
N VAL A 182 1.35 -4.83 -31.03
CA VAL A 182 1.16 -6.28 -31.20
C VAL A 182 -0.33 -6.64 -31.03
N ARG A 183 -0.78 -7.63 -31.81
CA ARG A 183 -2.18 -8.03 -32.02
C ARG A 183 -2.84 -8.64 -30.76
N PRO A 184 -4.19 -8.61 -30.63
CA PRO A 184 -4.89 -9.20 -29.49
C PRO A 184 -4.97 -10.73 -29.60
N ALA A 185 -4.68 -11.43 -28.50
CA ALA A 185 -4.98 -12.85 -28.33
C ALA A 185 -6.24 -13.04 -27.48
N GLU A 186 -6.90 -14.18 -27.68
CA GLU A 186 -8.31 -14.42 -27.40
C GLU A 186 -8.76 -14.46 -25.93
N ARG A 187 -10.09 -14.31 -25.83
CA ARG A 187 -10.96 -14.09 -24.66
C ARG A 187 -11.05 -15.30 -23.74
N GLY A 188 -10.53 -15.19 -22.52
CA GLY A 188 -10.95 -15.98 -21.36
C GLY A 188 -11.87 -15.15 -20.47
N HIS A 189 -13.10 -15.61 -20.25
CA HIS A 189 -14.04 -14.97 -19.31
C HIS A 189 -13.49 -15.10 -17.89
N ARG A 190 -13.23 -13.97 -17.20
CA ARG A 190 -12.63 -13.88 -15.87
C ARG A 190 -13.22 -12.71 -15.10
N GLY A 191 -13.31 -12.83 -13.77
CA GLY A 191 -13.61 -11.69 -12.90
C GLY A 191 -12.60 -10.57 -13.15
N PHE A 192 -13.09 -9.33 -13.20
CA PHE A 192 -12.27 -8.16 -13.52
C PHE A 192 -12.07 -7.31 -12.28
N VAL A 193 -10.83 -6.86 -12.10
CA VAL A 193 -10.49 -5.90 -11.06
C VAL A 193 -10.42 -4.51 -11.67
N LEU A 194 -11.10 -3.55 -11.04
CA LEU A 194 -10.97 -2.15 -11.35
C LEU A 194 -9.78 -1.60 -10.56
N GLY A 195 -8.68 -1.28 -11.24
CA GLY A 195 -7.47 -0.77 -10.61
C GLY A 195 -7.58 0.72 -10.35
N LEU A 196 -7.62 1.12 -9.08
CA LEU A 196 -7.59 2.52 -8.66
C LEU A 196 -6.30 2.81 -7.90
N ARG A 197 -5.63 3.91 -8.27
CA ARG A 197 -4.36 4.31 -7.65
C ARG A 197 -4.49 5.44 -6.63
N ILE A 198 -4.05 5.20 -5.40
CA ILE A 198 -3.91 6.12 -4.27
C ILE A 198 -2.58 5.83 -3.53
N ARG A 199 -1.74 6.84 -3.25
CA ARG A 199 -0.58 6.72 -2.35
C ARG A 199 -0.12 8.08 -1.83
N ARG A 200 0.65 8.09 -0.73
CA ARG A 200 1.43 9.25 -0.30
C ARG A 200 2.61 9.48 -1.25
N LEU A 201 2.55 10.49 -2.09
CA LEU A 201 3.76 11.17 -2.58
C LEU A 201 3.89 12.56 -1.95
N GLN A 202 5.10 13.10 -1.94
CA GLN A 202 5.28 14.48 -1.53
C GLN A 202 4.59 15.43 -2.52
N ARG A 203 3.81 16.35 -1.97
CA ARG A 203 3.35 17.56 -2.64
C ARG A 203 4.52 18.20 -3.39
N ALA A 204 4.33 18.56 -4.66
CA ALA A 204 5.31 19.35 -5.41
C ALA A 204 5.58 20.65 -4.63
N GLY A 205 6.71 20.72 -3.93
CA GLY A 205 7.14 21.94 -3.26
C GLY A 205 7.67 22.89 -4.32
N GLY A 206 7.17 24.12 -4.35
CA GLY A 206 7.76 25.19 -5.15
C GLY A 206 9.23 25.34 -4.76
N SER A 207 10.12 25.22 -5.75
CA SER A 207 11.54 25.48 -5.56
C SER A 207 11.71 26.97 -5.27
N ALA A 208 11.74 27.34 -3.99
CA ALA A 208 12.25 28.64 -3.59
C ALA A 208 13.76 28.64 -3.85
N ASP A 209 14.14 29.31 -4.92
CA ASP A 209 15.52 29.67 -5.26
C ASP A 209 16.18 30.36 -4.05
N ARG A 210 16.89 29.57 -3.24
CA ARG A 210 17.79 30.14 -2.22
C ARG A 210 19.05 30.57 -2.93
N GLY A 211 19.02 31.82 -3.34
CA GLY A 211 20.15 32.58 -3.84
C GLY A 211 21.43 32.28 -3.05
N ARG A 212 22.43 31.84 -3.79
CA ARG A 212 23.79 31.59 -3.35
C ARG A 212 24.46 32.91 -2.97
N THR A 213 24.29 33.37 -1.73
CA THR A 213 25.12 34.44 -1.17
C THR A 213 26.51 33.88 -0.85
N ARG A 214 27.48 34.34 -1.63
CA ARG A 214 28.92 34.10 -1.46
C ARG A 214 29.38 34.65 -0.10
N GLY A 215 29.89 33.78 0.77
CA GLY A 215 30.72 34.15 1.93
C GLY A 215 32.17 33.75 1.65
N ALA A 216 33.08 34.73 1.72
CA ALA A 216 34.51 34.59 1.47
C ALA A 216 35.24 33.75 2.55
N PRO A 217 36.45 33.22 2.27
CA PRO A 217 37.13 32.26 3.13
C PRO A 217 37.99 32.94 4.20
N ALA A 218 37.97 32.41 5.42
CA ALA A 218 38.95 32.71 6.46
C ALA A 218 40.14 31.75 6.35
N THR A 219 41.33 32.33 6.33
CA THR A 219 42.65 31.70 6.22
C THR A 219 43.18 31.14 7.54
N ALA A 220 43.95 30.04 7.43
CA ALA A 220 45.20 29.71 8.16
C ALA A 220 45.21 28.35 8.88
N GLY A 221 46.23 27.53 8.59
CA GLY A 221 46.57 26.33 9.36
C GLY A 221 47.29 25.23 8.58
N SER A 222 48.61 25.39 8.40
CA SER A 222 49.54 24.52 7.67
C SER A 222 49.86 23.18 8.37
N ALA A 223 49.95 22.07 7.61
CA ALA A 223 51.04 21.07 7.73
C ALA A 223 51.05 20.07 6.54
N ARG A 224 52.23 19.85 5.96
CA ARG A 224 52.53 19.00 4.78
C ARG A 224 53.03 17.60 5.15
N ARG A 225 52.74 16.62 4.27
CA ARG A 225 53.50 15.41 3.79
C ARG A 225 52.46 14.29 3.59
N GLY A 226 52.33 13.55 2.49
CA GLY A 226 53.24 13.20 1.39
C GLY A 226 53.20 11.66 1.27
N GLY A 227 52.76 11.09 0.15
CA GLY A 227 52.91 9.65 -0.12
C GLY A 227 51.85 9.02 -1.03
N ARG A 228 52.27 8.63 -2.25
CA ARG A 228 51.53 7.74 -3.16
C ARG A 228 51.66 6.29 -2.69
N GLY A 229 50.64 5.45 -2.89
CA GLY A 229 50.72 4.00 -2.70
C GLY A 229 49.43 3.29 -3.10
N ARG A 230 49.55 2.19 -3.83
CA ARG A 230 48.52 1.39 -4.54
C ARG A 230 47.66 0.51 -3.60
N PRO A 231 46.61 -0.17 -4.14
CA PRO A 231 45.54 -0.83 -3.37
C PRO A 231 45.81 -2.32 -3.15
N GLU A 232 45.37 -2.90 -2.02
CA GLU A 232 45.15 -4.35 -1.91
C GLU A 232 44.28 -4.79 -0.71
N ARG A 233 43.33 -5.69 -1.02
CA ARG A 233 42.71 -6.79 -0.22
C ARG A 233 41.66 -6.54 0.88
N ASP A 234 40.49 -7.12 0.59
CA ASP A 234 39.76 -8.16 1.32
C ASP A 234 39.73 -8.09 2.84
N HIS A 235 38.54 -7.78 3.39
CA HIS A 235 38.07 -8.39 4.64
C HIS A 235 36.57 -8.68 4.56
N HIS A 236 36.27 -9.99 4.63
CA HIS A 236 34.98 -10.56 4.98
C HIS A 236 34.43 -9.94 6.26
N LEU A 237 33.18 -9.47 6.23
CA LEU A 237 32.39 -9.23 7.44
C LEU A 237 31.05 -9.97 7.32
N ASN A 238 30.90 -10.91 8.26
CA ASN A 238 29.69 -11.69 8.54
C ASN A 238 28.52 -10.76 8.93
N PRO A 239 27.27 -11.02 8.49
CA PRO A 239 26.11 -10.34 9.05
C PRO A 239 25.67 -11.00 10.39
N PRO A 240 25.16 -10.21 11.36
CA PRO A 240 24.66 -10.74 12.63
C PRO A 240 23.29 -11.43 12.48
N VAL A 241 23.16 -12.53 13.20
CA VAL A 241 21.95 -13.31 13.45
C VAL A 241 20.94 -12.45 14.23
N VAL A 242 19.69 -12.37 13.75
CA VAL A 242 18.56 -11.83 14.52
C VAL A 242 17.59 -12.99 14.83
N GLN A 243 17.61 -13.41 16.09
CA GLN A 243 16.55 -14.15 16.79
C GLN A 243 15.35 -13.18 16.91
N GLY A 244 14.09 -13.50 16.65
CA GLY A 244 13.37 -14.71 17.05
C GLY A 244 12.56 -14.41 18.32
N LEU A 245 11.52 -13.58 18.21
CA LEU A 245 10.35 -13.48 19.09
C LEU A 245 9.17 -12.92 18.28
#